data_AF-A0A2G4GXI6-F1
#
_entry.id   AF-A0A2G4GXI6-F1
#
_cell.length_a   1.000
_cell.length_b   1.000
_cell.length_c   1.000
_cell.angle_alpha   90.00
_cell.angle_beta   90.00
_cell.angle_gamma   90.00
#
_symmetry.space_group_name_H-M   'P 1'
#
loop_
_entity.id
_entity.type
_entity.pdbx_description
1 polymer ?
#
loop_
_entity_poly.entity_id
_entity_poly.type
_entity_poly.pdbx_seq_one_letter_code
_entity_poly.pdbx_strand_id
1 'polypeptide(L)'
;MKPRILIGTFAAAGLALGVGQMTATAVPGDGGTSETQAGTDVIVGAINGVSNYGTNTVNGVIMQGYAFGTTSCNIGTAVLRWSTNSSFHPVIPQNAYRIKDGRIEQIGLSWMKYGFCALQENLCATCQAGGVGCGSSQSTLGIGCSDPYSSSLNGSQSSLGPRSRVNASTGYFPGDTSAEIGSWPAMPAGQGNINRRIQIKRDDLIPANNVGAVYLAEGLYVHPDDAAAGNDNNNVSYIKVNVSATNYNMSLSGATFQQKPAIYHWATVVPTVAYSVADMADGRFIVANNVSLNANGTYHYEYAIYNQNSDSSGGSFTIPIAAGVTVTNATFKDIPYHSNEIYDGTDWTVTNTGTQLTWRCTQTFAQNANANALRFGTLYNFAFDA
;
A
#
# COMPACT_ATOMS: atom_id res chain seq x y z
N MET A 1 30.17 -18.99 51.64
CA MET A 1 28.69 -19.10 51.67
C MET A 1 28.11 -18.21 50.58
N LYS A 2 26.92 -18.59 50.11
CA LYS A 2 26.25 -18.28 48.84
C LYS A 2 26.21 -16.81 48.36
N PRO A 3 26.12 -16.61 47.02
CA PRO A 3 26.03 -15.31 46.34
C PRO A 3 24.59 -14.79 46.33
N ARG A 4 24.42 -13.48 46.04
CA ARG A 4 23.19 -12.93 45.45
C ARG A 4 23.54 -11.83 44.47
N ILE A 5 23.49 -12.15 43.18
CA ILE A 5 23.47 -11.20 42.07
C ILE A 5 22.00 -10.93 41.76
N LEU A 6 21.59 -9.67 41.82
CA LEU A 6 20.31 -9.22 41.28
C LEU A 6 20.57 -8.81 39.81
N ILE A 7 20.06 -9.60 38.87
CA ILE A 7 20.04 -9.25 37.45
C ILE A 7 18.80 -8.38 37.23
N GLY A 8 19.01 -7.07 37.10
CA GLY A 8 18.01 -6.15 36.57
C GLY A 8 18.04 -6.21 35.04
N THR A 9 16.93 -6.62 34.45
CA THR A 9 16.66 -6.63 33.01
C THR A 9 16.70 -5.21 32.45
N PHE A 10 17.78 -4.86 31.75
CA PHE A 10 17.84 -3.68 30.89
C PHE A 10 16.96 -3.94 29.66
N ALA A 11 15.81 -3.27 29.61
CA ALA A 11 15.01 -3.16 28.38
C ALA A 11 15.83 -2.35 27.36
N ALA A 12 16.19 -3.00 26.26
CA ALA A 12 16.81 -2.35 25.10
C ALA A 12 15.77 -1.47 24.39
N ALA A 13 15.55 -0.27 24.91
CA ALA A 13 14.95 0.81 24.14
C ALA A 13 16.03 1.31 23.16
N GLY A 14 15.90 0.92 21.88
CA GLY A 14 16.76 1.40 20.80
C GLY A 14 16.60 2.92 20.65
N LEU A 15 17.56 3.67 21.17
CA LEU A 15 17.71 5.10 20.92
C LEU A 15 18.26 5.26 19.49
N ALA A 16 17.38 5.52 18.53
CA ALA A 16 17.78 5.96 17.19
C ALA A 16 17.48 7.45 17.05
N LEU A 17 18.27 8.29 17.72
CA LEU A 17 18.37 9.72 17.40
C LEU A 17 19.20 9.87 16.11
N GLY A 18 18.56 9.61 14.97
CA GLY A 18 19.07 10.03 13.67
C GLY A 18 18.70 11.49 13.45
N VAL A 19 19.49 12.43 13.97
CA VAL A 19 19.44 13.84 13.53
C VAL A 19 20.13 13.93 12.17
N GLY A 20 19.47 13.39 11.15
CA GLY A 20 19.69 13.78 9.77
C GLY A 20 18.35 14.33 9.31
N GLN A 21 18.30 15.59 8.88
CA GLN A 21 17.16 16.06 8.10
C GLN A 21 17.00 15.09 6.93
N MET A 22 16.01 14.21 7.01
CA MET A 22 15.54 13.40 5.90
C MET A 22 14.94 14.41 4.93
N THR A 23 15.79 15.00 4.08
CA THR A 23 15.36 15.99 3.09
C THR A 23 14.52 15.24 2.05
N ALA A 24 13.23 15.18 2.29
CA ALA A 24 12.26 14.66 1.33
C ALA A 24 11.59 15.84 0.63
N THR A 25 11.78 15.93 -0.68
CA THR A 25 10.99 16.84 -1.52
C THR A 25 9.64 16.21 -1.80
N ALA A 26 8.57 16.96 -1.63
CA ALA A 26 7.21 16.56 -1.95
C ALA A 26 6.56 17.61 -2.85
N VAL A 27 5.65 17.18 -3.71
CA VAL A 27 4.81 18.05 -4.54
C VAL A 27 3.36 17.77 -4.18
N PRO A 28 2.50 18.81 -4.04
CA PRO A 28 1.08 18.61 -3.90
C PRO A 28 0.54 17.76 -5.05
N GLY A 29 -0.31 16.78 -4.75
CA GLY A 29 -1.02 16.03 -5.77
C GLY A 29 -2.51 16.36 -5.75
N ASP A 30 -3.09 16.59 -6.91
CA ASP A 30 -4.55 16.72 -7.16
C ASP A 30 -5.42 15.47 -6.84
N GLY A 31 -4.93 14.49 -6.05
CA GLY A 31 -5.66 13.25 -5.76
C GLY A 31 -6.62 13.36 -4.56
N GLY A 32 -6.50 14.45 -3.79
CA GLY A 32 -7.42 14.90 -2.75
C GLY A 32 -7.82 16.36 -2.95
N THR A 33 -8.71 16.89 -2.11
CA THR A 33 -9.02 18.32 -2.14
C THR A 33 -7.80 19.11 -1.65
N SER A 34 -7.35 20.11 -2.39
CA SER A 34 -6.27 21.03 -1.94
C SER A 34 -6.67 21.91 -0.74
N GLU A 35 -7.90 21.75 -0.23
CA GLU A 35 -8.44 22.51 0.89
C GLU A 35 -8.26 21.74 2.19
N THR A 36 -7.89 22.48 3.25
CA THR A 36 -7.85 21.96 4.62
C THR A 36 -9.22 21.39 5.00
N GLN A 37 -9.26 20.09 5.29
CA GLN A 37 -10.49 19.41 5.67
C GLN A 37 -10.76 19.56 7.18
N ALA A 38 -12.04 19.70 7.53
CA ALA A 38 -12.44 19.77 8.94
C ALA A 38 -12.17 18.44 9.64
N GLY A 39 -11.70 18.50 10.89
CA GLY A 39 -11.37 17.31 11.66
C GLY A 39 -9.92 16.87 11.45
N THR A 40 -9.63 15.60 11.73
CA THR A 40 -8.29 15.02 11.55
C THR A 40 -8.11 14.55 10.12
N ASP A 41 -6.92 14.73 9.55
CA ASP A 41 -6.62 14.33 8.17
C ASP A 41 -5.17 13.85 8.07
N VAL A 42 -4.94 12.54 7.93
CA VAL A 42 -3.59 11.96 7.83
C VAL A 42 -3.22 11.60 6.41
N ILE A 43 -2.14 12.19 5.93
CA ILE A 43 -1.58 11.89 4.60
C ILE A 43 -0.19 11.29 4.70
N VAL A 44 0.25 10.64 3.61
CA VAL A 44 1.66 10.38 3.38
C VAL A 44 2.31 11.65 2.84
N GLY A 45 2.87 12.47 3.73
CA GLY A 45 3.57 13.70 3.36
C GLY A 45 4.85 13.44 2.56
N ALA A 46 5.58 12.36 2.85
CA ALA A 46 6.74 11.98 2.05
C ALA A 46 7.03 10.47 2.12
N ILE A 47 7.63 9.95 1.05
CA ILE A 47 8.38 8.69 1.04
C ILE A 47 9.86 9.07 1.06
N ASN A 48 10.57 8.74 2.14
CA ASN A 48 11.85 9.39 2.48
C ASN A 48 13.06 8.45 2.60
N GLY A 49 12.90 7.15 2.32
CA GLY A 49 14.02 6.22 2.25
C GLY A 49 13.61 4.86 1.72
N VAL A 50 14.58 3.99 1.47
CA VAL A 50 14.34 2.59 1.08
C VAL A 50 15.39 1.68 1.69
N SER A 51 14.95 0.52 2.18
CA SER A 51 15.80 -0.55 2.65
C SER A 51 15.61 -1.79 1.78
N ASN A 52 16.72 -2.40 1.38
CA ASN A 52 16.77 -3.71 0.73
C ASN A 52 17.19 -4.75 1.77
N TYR A 53 16.39 -5.80 1.94
CA TYR A 53 16.62 -6.86 2.91
C TYR A 53 17.17 -8.14 2.26
N GLY A 54 17.49 -8.10 0.97
CA GLY A 54 17.96 -9.24 0.20
C GLY A 54 16.82 -10.13 -0.27
N THR A 55 17.13 -11.41 -0.49
CA THR A 55 16.20 -12.35 -1.12
C THR A 55 15.95 -13.61 -0.30
N ASN A 56 14.81 -14.24 -0.59
CA ASN A 56 14.61 -15.67 -0.39
C ASN A 56 13.98 -16.29 -1.66
N THR A 57 14.09 -17.61 -1.81
CA THR A 57 13.38 -18.35 -2.86
C THR A 57 12.13 -18.99 -2.26
N VAL A 58 10.96 -18.67 -2.81
CA VAL A 58 9.66 -19.20 -2.37
C VAL A 58 9.02 -19.90 -3.56
N ASN A 59 8.71 -21.19 -3.42
CA ASN A 59 8.11 -22.00 -4.49
C ASN A 59 8.87 -21.92 -5.83
N GLY A 60 10.21 -21.90 -5.78
CA GLY A 60 11.07 -21.78 -6.96
C GLY A 60 11.25 -20.36 -7.52
N VAL A 61 10.54 -19.36 -6.98
CA VAL A 61 10.64 -17.96 -7.41
C VAL A 61 11.51 -17.16 -6.45
N ILE A 62 12.45 -16.39 -6.99
CA ILE A 62 13.29 -15.50 -6.17
C ILE A 62 12.52 -14.23 -5.87
N MET A 63 12.28 -13.98 -4.58
CA MET A 63 11.59 -12.80 -4.08
C MET A 63 12.59 -11.84 -3.42
N GLN A 64 12.48 -10.56 -3.75
CA GLN A 64 13.22 -9.45 -3.13
C GLN A 64 12.40 -8.83 -2.01
N GLY A 65 13.04 -8.49 -0.89
CA GLY A 65 12.41 -7.86 0.27
C GLY A 65 12.75 -6.38 0.38
N TYR A 66 11.75 -5.51 0.39
CA TYR A 66 11.94 -4.06 0.55
C TYR A 66 11.04 -3.46 1.63
N ALA A 67 11.41 -2.28 2.10
CA ALA A 67 10.53 -1.38 2.83
C ALA A 67 10.90 0.07 2.51
N PHE A 68 9.90 0.96 2.50
CA PHE A 68 10.11 2.38 2.27
C PHE A 68 9.91 3.17 3.58
N GLY A 69 10.68 4.23 3.77
CA GLY A 69 10.43 5.18 4.85
C GLY A 69 9.25 6.07 4.47
N THR A 70 8.41 6.42 5.43
CA THR A 70 7.25 7.30 5.23
C THR A 70 7.24 8.38 6.28
N THR A 71 6.84 9.59 5.91
CA THR A 71 6.54 10.68 6.84
C THR A 71 5.07 11.00 6.71
N SER A 72 4.34 10.85 7.80
CA SER A 72 2.94 11.26 7.89
C SER A 72 2.82 12.75 8.14
N CYS A 73 1.68 13.32 7.77
CA CYS A 73 1.30 14.67 8.15
C CYS A 73 -0.16 14.70 8.56
N ASN A 74 -0.48 15.47 9.60
CA ASN A 74 -1.85 15.83 9.91
C ASN A 74 -2.16 17.18 9.25
N ILE A 75 -2.84 17.19 8.11
CA ILE A 75 -3.15 18.42 7.35
C ILE A 75 -4.55 18.97 7.64
N GLY A 76 -5.26 18.37 8.61
CA GLY A 76 -6.60 18.75 9.00
C GLY A 76 -6.64 19.91 10.00
N THR A 77 -7.79 20.12 10.62
CA THR A 77 -8.03 21.18 11.63
C THR A 77 -8.13 20.66 13.06
N ALA A 78 -7.90 19.38 13.32
CA ALA A 78 -7.97 18.78 14.65
C ALA A 78 -6.74 17.92 14.98
N VAL A 79 -6.42 17.80 16.26
CA VAL A 79 -5.33 16.94 16.74
C VAL A 79 -5.70 15.47 16.53
N LEU A 80 -4.78 14.71 15.93
CA LEU A 80 -4.95 13.30 15.60
C LEU A 80 -4.36 12.42 16.69
N ARG A 81 -5.09 11.40 17.15
CA ARG A 81 -4.57 10.46 18.15
C ARG A 81 -3.50 9.54 17.55
N TRP A 82 -2.54 9.13 18.37
CA TRP A 82 -1.44 8.24 17.98
C TRP A 82 -1.02 7.36 19.17
N SER A 83 -2.01 6.77 19.82
CA SER A 83 -1.85 6.05 21.09
C SER A 83 -1.44 4.60 20.86
N THR A 84 -0.35 4.15 21.48
CA THR A 84 0.09 2.73 21.48
C THR A 84 -0.94 1.82 22.15
N ASN A 85 -0.92 0.53 21.84
CA ASN A 85 -1.78 -0.49 22.49
C ASN A 85 -3.26 -0.09 22.42
N SER A 86 -3.63 0.49 21.29
CA SER A 86 -4.96 1.01 20.98
C SER A 86 -5.14 0.97 19.48
N SER A 87 -6.38 1.04 19.00
CA SER A 87 -6.63 1.22 17.56
C SER A 87 -6.38 2.65 17.07
N PHE A 88 -6.14 3.60 17.98
CA PHE A 88 -5.97 5.03 17.68
C PHE A 88 -4.52 5.36 17.30
N HIS A 89 -3.99 4.61 16.34
CA HIS A 89 -2.75 4.90 15.62
C HIS A 89 -2.87 4.30 14.21
N PRO A 90 -2.05 4.73 13.23
CA PRO A 90 -2.26 4.25 11.88
C PRO A 90 -1.71 2.83 11.70
N VAL A 91 -2.24 2.12 10.70
CA VAL A 91 -1.55 1.01 10.05
C VAL A 91 -1.07 1.48 8.67
N ILE A 92 0.12 1.05 8.28
CA ILE A 92 0.83 1.63 7.13
C ILE A 92 1.21 0.50 6.15
N PRO A 93 0.30 0.10 5.24
CA PRO A 93 0.64 -0.75 4.10
C PRO A 93 1.54 -0.03 3.10
N GLN A 94 2.33 -0.82 2.37
CA GLN A 94 3.17 -0.34 1.27
C GLN A 94 3.01 -1.23 0.04
N ASN A 95 3.13 -0.62 -1.13
CA ASN A 95 3.01 -1.30 -2.41
C ASN A 95 4.14 -0.88 -3.36
N ALA A 96 4.41 -1.72 -4.36
CA ALA A 96 5.29 -1.40 -5.48
C ALA A 96 4.61 -1.71 -6.80
N TYR A 97 4.84 -0.86 -7.79
CA TYR A 97 4.21 -0.94 -9.12
C TYR A 97 5.25 -0.85 -10.23
N ARG A 98 4.89 -1.42 -11.38
CA ARG A 98 5.60 -1.28 -12.65
C ARG A 98 4.63 -0.77 -13.70
N ILE A 99 5.01 0.27 -14.43
CA ILE A 99 4.37 0.65 -15.68
C ILE A 99 5.27 0.22 -16.84
N LYS A 100 4.77 -0.62 -17.73
CA LYS A 100 5.49 -1.13 -18.90
C LYS A 100 4.47 -1.53 -19.96
N ASP A 101 4.82 -1.46 -21.25
CA ASP A 101 3.99 -1.97 -22.34
C ASP A 101 2.52 -1.48 -22.29
N GLY A 102 2.33 -0.21 -21.93
CA GLY A 102 1.02 0.43 -21.87
C GLY A 102 0.14 0.04 -20.67
N ARG A 103 0.62 -0.75 -19.70
CA ARG A 103 -0.11 -1.19 -18.51
C ARG A 103 0.59 -0.79 -17.21
N ILE A 104 -0.17 -0.59 -16.13
CA ILE A 104 0.33 -0.53 -14.76
C ILE A 104 0.01 -1.83 -14.03
N GLU A 105 0.98 -2.38 -13.31
CA GLU A 105 0.80 -3.61 -12.54
C GLU A 105 1.33 -3.43 -11.13
N GLN A 106 0.57 -3.89 -10.12
CA GLN A 106 1.12 -4.09 -8.80
C GLN A 106 2.07 -5.30 -8.84
N ILE A 107 3.32 -5.09 -8.42
CA ILE A 107 4.39 -6.10 -8.41
C ILE A 107 4.88 -6.40 -7.00
N GLY A 108 4.48 -5.59 -6.02
CA GLY A 108 4.82 -5.80 -4.63
C GLY A 108 3.75 -5.33 -3.67
N LEU A 109 3.66 -6.04 -2.56
CA LEU A 109 2.75 -5.79 -1.45
C LEU A 109 3.49 -6.11 -0.15
N SER A 110 3.25 -5.33 0.90
CA SER A 110 3.65 -5.66 2.27
C SER A 110 2.44 -5.91 3.17
N TRP A 111 2.72 -6.55 4.31
CA TRP A 111 1.91 -6.38 5.51
C TRP A 111 2.00 -4.93 6.01
N MET A 112 1.22 -4.56 7.02
CA MET A 112 1.08 -3.17 7.45
C MET A 112 1.93 -2.88 8.68
N LYS A 113 2.69 -1.78 8.66
CA LYS A 113 3.40 -1.35 9.86
C LYS A 113 2.41 -0.72 10.84
N TYR A 114 2.46 -1.13 12.10
CA TYR A 114 1.66 -0.53 13.16
C TYR A 114 2.35 0.74 13.69
N GLY A 115 1.59 1.83 13.77
CA GLY A 115 1.92 3.05 14.53
C GLY A 115 2.38 2.75 15.95
N PHE A 116 3.25 3.61 16.50
CA PHE A 116 3.58 3.51 17.92
C PHE A 116 3.73 4.89 18.59
N CYS A 117 4.23 5.90 17.90
CA CYS A 117 4.13 7.26 18.40
C CYS A 117 4.28 8.28 17.28
N ALA A 118 3.85 9.51 17.54
CA ALA A 118 4.04 10.63 16.63
C ALA A 118 5.07 11.62 17.16
N LEU A 119 6.11 11.89 16.36
CA LEU A 119 6.92 13.10 16.48
C LEU A 119 6.12 14.33 16.02
N GLN A 120 6.65 15.53 16.29
CA GLN A 120 6.00 16.82 16.02
C GLN A 120 6.88 17.67 15.09
N GLU A 121 7.22 17.14 13.92
CA GLU A 121 8.08 17.82 12.95
C GLU A 121 7.28 18.76 12.01
N ASN A 122 7.97 19.45 11.10
CA ASN A 122 7.42 20.55 10.28
C ASN A 122 7.49 20.27 8.77
N LEU A 123 7.35 19.02 8.32
CA LEU A 123 7.47 18.70 6.89
C LEU A 123 6.35 19.37 6.07
N CYS A 124 5.10 19.29 6.53
CA CYS A 124 3.94 19.71 5.74
C CYS A 124 3.48 21.14 6.02
N ALA A 125 3.59 21.60 7.27
CA ALA A 125 3.29 22.98 7.64
C ALA A 125 4.05 23.36 8.92
N THR A 126 3.83 24.59 9.40
CA THR A 126 4.26 24.96 10.75
C THR A 126 3.45 24.14 11.76
N CYS A 127 4.15 23.28 12.50
CA CYS A 127 3.53 22.35 13.44
C CYS A 127 2.92 23.08 14.63
N GLN A 128 1.62 22.86 14.82
CA GLN A 128 0.88 23.21 16.03
C GLN A 128 0.78 21.96 16.90
N ALA A 129 1.77 21.77 17.77
CA ALA A 129 1.93 20.55 18.54
C ALA A 129 0.65 20.18 19.32
N GLY A 130 0.23 18.92 19.22
CA GLY A 130 -0.99 18.39 19.86
C GLY A 130 -0.88 18.16 21.37
N GLY A 131 0.25 18.54 21.97
CA GLY A 131 0.52 18.47 23.40
C GLY A 131 1.33 17.26 23.86
N VAL A 132 1.23 16.10 23.18
CA VAL A 132 1.94 14.87 23.57
C VAL A 132 2.63 14.22 22.37
N GLY A 133 3.97 14.26 22.35
CA GLY A 133 4.79 13.56 21.35
C GLY A 133 5.22 12.16 21.79
N CYS A 134 6.21 11.58 21.09
CA CYS A 134 6.84 10.32 21.47
C CYS A 134 7.38 10.33 22.91
N GLY A 135 7.24 9.21 23.61
CA GLY A 135 7.57 9.05 25.04
C GLY A 135 6.34 8.85 25.93
N SER A 136 5.13 9.00 25.38
CA SER A 136 3.85 8.65 26.00
C SER A 136 3.15 7.56 25.22
N SER A 137 2.40 6.70 25.91
CA SER A 137 1.48 5.74 25.27
C SER A 137 0.26 6.41 24.63
N GLN A 138 0.05 7.70 24.90
CA GLN A 138 -1.06 8.52 24.41
C GLN A 138 -0.55 9.67 23.51
N SER A 139 0.47 9.40 22.69
CA SER A 139 0.96 10.42 21.77
C SER A 139 -0.11 10.84 20.76
N THR A 140 0.07 12.01 20.17
CA THR A 140 -0.85 12.64 19.22
C THR A 140 -0.05 13.28 18.10
N LEU A 141 -0.57 13.36 16.87
CA LEU A 141 0.00 14.17 15.81
C LEU A 141 -0.75 15.52 15.75
N GLY A 142 -0.06 16.61 16.09
CA GLY A 142 -0.61 17.97 16.09
C GLY A 142 -0.99 18.47 14.70
N ILE A 143 -1.70 19.59 14.63
CA ILE A 143 -2.16 20.18 13.37
C ILE A 143 -0.97 20.72 12.58
N GLY A 144 -0.87 20.35 11.31
CA GLY A 144 0.27 20.69 10.45
C GLY A 144 1.57 19.96 10.78
N CYS A 145 1.58 19.14 11.83
CA CYS A 145 2.77 18.41 12.26
C CYS A 145 3.01 17.17 11.41
N SER A 146 4.26 16.71 11.39
CA SER A 146 4.66 15.49 10.70
C SER A 146 5.40 14.50 11.60
N ASP A 147 5.24 13.21 11.30
CA ASP A 147 5.92 12.11 12.00
C ASP A 147 6.62 11.17 10.99
N PRO A 148 7.97 11.10 11.01
CA PRO A 148 8.74 10.21 10.15
C PRO A 148 8.94 8.81 10.75
N TYR A 149 8.66 7.79 9.95
CA TYR A 149 9.16 6.43 10.12
C TYR A 149 10.19 6.09 9.06
N SER A 150 11.38 5.66 9.48
CA SER A 150 12.42 5.17 8.57
C SER A 150 11.98 3.90 7.84
N SER A 151 12.63 3.59 6.73
CA SER A 151 12.44 2.30 6.04
C SER A 151 12.76 1.11 6.92
N SER A 152 13.69 1.24 7.88
CA SER A 152 14.00 0.18 8.83
C SER A 152 12.88 -0.08 9.84
N LEU A 153 12.20 0.97 10.32
CA LEU A 153 11.02 0.84 11.19
C LEU A 153 9.85 0.25 10.40
N ASN A 154 9.60 0.74 9.19
CA ASN A 154 8.56 0.23 8.30
C ASN A 154 8.83 -1.20 7.80
N GLY A 155 10.08 -1.65 7.78
CA GLY A 155 10.45 -3.02 7.42
C GLY A 155 10.68 -3.96 8.61
N SER A 156 10.34 -3.54 9.84
CA SER A 156 10.53 -4.35 11.04
C SER A 156 9.47 -5.45 11.14
N GLN A 157 9.88 -6.71 10.95
CA GLN A 157 8.95 -7.86 10.86
C GLN A 157 8.12 -8.07 12.12
N SER A 158 8.60 -7.67 13.30
CA SER A 158 7.86 -7.76 14.57
C SER A 158 6.74 -6.74 14.69
N SER A 159 6.70 -5.73 13.83
CA SER A 159 5.75 -4.62 13.86
C SER A 159 4.89 -4.54 12.59
N LEU A 160 5.02 -5.53 11.71
CA LEU A 160 4.26 -5.68 10.49
C LEU A 160 3.12 -6.70 10.71
N GLY A 161 1.88 -6.25 10.65
CA GLY A 161 0.67 -7.06 10.85
C GLY A 161 -0.11 -7.32 9.55
N PRO A 162 -0.87 -8.43 9.47
CA PRO A 162 -1.57 -8.83 8.25
C PRO A 162 -2.67 -7.84 7.88
N ARG A 163 -2.90 -7.63 6.58
CA ARG A 163 -3.91 -6.69 6.08
C ARG A 163 -5.33 -7.08 6.50
N SER A 164 -5.59 -8.37 6.67
CA SER A 164 -6.88 -8.90 7.12
C SER A 164 -7.34 -8.51 8.52
N ARG A 165 -6.50 -7.84 9.32
CA ARG A 165 -6.83 -7.42 10.68
C ARG A 165 -7.48 -6.06 10.80
N VAL A 166 -7.56 -5.32 9.70
CA VAL A 166 -8.03 -3.93 9.68
C VAL A 166 -9.28 -3.85 8.82
N ASN A 167 -10.30 -3.18 9.34
CA ASN A 167 -11.40 -2.72 8.53
C ASN A 167 -10.94 -1.44 7.81
N ALA A 168 -10.80 -1.51 6.49
CA ALA A 168 -10.16 -0.43 5.72
C ALA A 168 -10.99 0.86 5.67
N SER A 169 -12.32 0.72 5.71
CA SER A 169 -13.28 1.83 5.66
C SER A 169 -13.28 2.66 6.94
N THR A 170 -13.11 2.01 8.08
CA THR A 170 -13.16 2.65 9.41
C THR A 170 -11.79 2.85 10.03
N GLY A 171 -10.73 2.30 9.40
CA GLY A 171 -9.38 2.22 9.94
C GLY A 171 -9.23 1.44 11.24
N TYR A 172 -10.28 0.76 11.70
CA TYR A 172 -10.28 0.06 12.97
C TYR A 172 -9.60 -1.31 12.87
N PHE A 173 -8.79 -1.64 13.88
CA PHE A 173 -8.29 -2.98 14.18
C PHE A 173 -8.45 -3.24 15.69
N PRO A 174 -8.43 -4.50 16.16
CA PRO A 174 -8.66 -4.80 17.58
C PRO A 174 -7.69 -4.05 18.50
N GLY A 175 -8.26 -3.37 19.50
CA GLY A 175 -7.62 -2.27 20.23
C GLY A 175 -6.51 -2.63 21.22
N ASP A 176 -6.05 -3.87 21.32
CA ASP A 176 -4.79 -4.16 22.01
C ASP A 176 -3.76 -4.61 20.99
N THR A 177 -2.98 -3.65 20.48
CA THR A 177 -1.88 -3.89 19.54
C THR A 177 -0.91 -4.97 20.05
N SER A 178 -0.68 -5.06 21.36
CA SER A 178 0.26 -6.04 21.93
C SER A 178 -0.30 -7.46 21.88
N ALA A 179 -1.60 -7.63 22.16
CA ALA A 179 -2.31 -8.89 21.98
C ALA A 179 -2.41 -9.27 20.49
N GLU A 180 -2.66 -8.29 19.62
CA GLU A 180 -2.70 -8.48 18.17
C GLU A 180 -1.36 -9.02 17.66
N ILE A 181 -0.22 -8.39 18.00
CA ILE A 181 1.12 -8.86 17.61
C ILE A 181 1.36 -10.31 18.02
N GLY A 182 0.93 -10.70 19.23
CA GLY A 182 1.05 -12.07 19.73
C GLY A 182 0.20 -13.09 18.97
N SER A 183 -0.83 -12.65 18.26
CA SER A 183 -1.76 -13.50 17.50
C SER A 183 -1.44 -13.63 16.02
N TRP A 184 -0.46 -12.87 15.51
CA TRP A 184 -0.13 -12.89 14.09
C TRP A 184 0.43 -14.26 13.64
N PRO A 185 0.12 -14.71 12.41
CA PRO A 185 0.67 -15.94 11.86
C PRO A 185 2.20 -16.00 11.96
N ALA A 186 2.70 -17.19 12.28
CA ALA A 186 4.14 -17.44 12.32
C ALA A 186 4.77 -17.19 10.94
N MET A 187 6.04 -16.77 10.94
CA MET A 187 6.83 -16.61 9.72
C MET A 187 6.91 -17.95 8.95
N PRO A 188 6.55 -17.99 7.66
CA PRO A 188 6.74 -19.18 6.85
C PRO A 188 8.23 -19.57 6.77
N ALA A 189 8.49 -20.88 6.74
CA ALA A 189 9.85 -21.39 6.56
C ALA A 189 10.50 -20.85 5.28
N GLY A 190 11.79 -20.51 5.37
CA GLY A 190 12.55 -20.01 4.23
C GLY A 190 12.31 -18.55 3.85
N GLN A 191 11.49 -17.79 4.58
CA GLN A 191 11.19 -16.36 4.28
C GLN A 191 11.86 -15.36 5.23
N GLY A 192 12.96 -15.71 5.89
CA GLY A 192 13.60 -14.87 6.92
C GLY A 192 13.85 -13.41 6.52
N ASN A 193 14.31 -13.18 5.28
CA ASN A 193 14.65 -11.85 4.79
C ASN A 193 13.46 -11.06 4.25
N ILE A 194 12.42 -11.74 3.77
CA ILE A 194 11.33 -11.11 2.99
C ILE A 194 9.98 -11.14 3.69
N ASN A 195 9.82 -11.94 4.75
CA ASN A 195 8.54 -12.13 5.42
C ASN A 195 7.96 -10.79 5.86
N ARG A 196 6.66 -10.56 5.62
CA ARG A 196 5.85 -9.37 5.96
C ARG A 196 6.26 -8.07 5.26
N ARG A 197 7.49 -7.96 4.76
CA ARG A 197 8.00 -6.83 3.97
C ARG A 197 7.39 -6.80 2.57
N ILE A 198 7.67 -5.77 1.80
CA ILE A 198 7.29 -5.73 0.39
C ILE A 198 8.02 -6.86 -0.33
N GLN A 199 7.27 -7.83 -0.87
CA GLN A 199 7.83 -8.92 -1.67
C GLN A 199 7.65 -8.63 -3.16
N ILE A 200 8.74 -8.59 -3.92
CA ILE A 200 8.71 -8.41 -5.38
C ILE A 200 9.41 -9.58 -6.05
N LYS A 201 8.81 -10.18 -7.09
CA LYS A 201 9.49 -11.21 -7.90
C LYS A 201 10.70 -10.59 -8.58
N ARG A 202 11.86 -11.22 -8.52
CA ARG A 202 13.08 -10.69 -9.16
C ARG A 202 12.88 -10.43 -10.65
N ASP A 203 12.15 -11.29 -11.34
CA ASP A 203 11.88 -11.16 -12.78
C ASP A 203 11.15 -9.87 -13.15
N ASP A 204 10.39 -9.29 -12.22
CA ASP A 204 9.73 -8.01 -12.41
C ASP A 204 10.70 -6.82 -12.35
N LEU A 205 11.94 -7.05 -11.90
CA LEU A 205 12.98 -6.04 -11.73
C LEU A 205 14.16 -6.23 -12.69
N ILE A 206 14.22 -7.34 -13.44
CA ILE A 206 15.30 -7.60 -14.39
C ILE A 206 15.19 -6.61 -15.56
N PRO A 207 16.20 -5.74 -15.81
CA PRO A 207 16.09 -4.71 -16.83
C PRO A 207 15.88 -5.26 -18.24
N ALA A 208 16.50 -6.39 -18.58
CA ALA A 208 16.34 -7.05 -19.87
C ALA A 208 14.90 -7.51 -20.14
N ASN A 209 14.16 -7.89 -19.09
CA ASN A 209 12.76 -8.30 -19.20
C ASN A 209 11.80 -7.09 -19.15
N ASN A 210 12.29 -5.96 -18.66
CA ASN A 210 11.50 -4.78 -18.28
C ASN A 210 12.05 -3.50 -18.94
N VAL A 211 12.44 -3.59 -20.20
CA VAL A 211 12.94 -2.43 -20.97
C VAL A 211 11.88 -1.33 -20.98
N GLY A 212 12.27 -0.10 -20.66
CA GLY A 212 11.38 1.06 -20.62
C GLY A 212 10.43 1.10 -19.42
N ALA A 213 10.54 0.18 -18.46
CA ALA A 213 9.66 0.16 -17.29
C ALA A 213 9.89 1.36 -16.37
N VAL A 214 8.79 1.92 -15.85
CA VAL A 214 8.78 2.91 -14.77
C VAL A 214 8.35 2.21 -13.48
N TYR A 215 9.14 2.32 -12.42
CA TYR A 215 8.83 1.74 -11.12
C TYR A 215 8.36 2.79 -10.12
N LEU A 216 7.36 2.43 -9.33
CA LEU A 216 6.75 3.28 -8.32
C LEU A 216 6.71 2.56 -6.97
N ALA A 217 6.85 3.32 -5.90
CA ALA A 217 6.57 2.90 -4.54
C ALA A 217 5.44 3.73 -3.97
N GLU A 218 4.56 3.10 -3.21
CA GLU A 218 3.37 3.71 -2.61
C GLU A 218 3.35 3.42 -1.11
N GLY A 219 2.94 4.42 -0.34
CA GLY A 219 2.53 4.27 1.05
C GLY A 219 1.08 4.71 1.22
N LEU A 220 0.42 4.13 2.22
CA LEU A 220 -0.93 4.45 2.64
C LEU A 220 -0.98 4.51 4.17
N TYR A 221 -1.66 5.50 4.74
CA TYR A 221 -1.98 5.54 6.17
C TYR A 221 -3.46 5.27 6.37
N VAL A 222 -3.80 4.20 7.08
CA VAL A 222 -5.19 3.94 7.47
C VAL A 222 -5.34 4.24 8.96
N HIS A 223 -6.25 5.15 9.33
CA HIS A 223 -6.42 5.60 10.70
C HIS A 223 -7.91 5.80 11.05
N PRO A 224 -8.37 5.40 12.25
CA PRO A 224 -9.79 5.51 12.59
C PRO A 224 -10.32 6.94 12.74
N ASP A 225 -9.54 7.87 13.29
CA ASP A 225 -9.96 9.28 13.39
C ASP A 225 -10.08 9.95 12.00
N ASP A 226 -9.18 9.60 11.08
CA ASP A 226 -9.16 10.09 9.70
C ASP A 226 -10.41 9.63 8.95
N ALA A 227 -10.72 8.34 9.04
CA ALA A 227 -11.95 7.75 8.51
C ALA A 227 -13.22 8.33 9.15
N ALA A 228 -13.23 8.51 10.48
CA ALA A 228 -14.37 9.10 11.18
C ALA A 228 -14.62 10.58 10.82
N ALA A 229 -13.58 11.30 10.39
CA ALA A 229 -13.68 12.65 9.87
C ALA A 229 -14.12 12.70 8.39
N GLY A 230 -14.10 11.57 7.67
CA GLY A 230 -14.40 11.48 6.24
C GLY A 230 -13.26 11.95 5.35
N ASN A 231 -12.03 11.96 5.87
CA ASN A 231 -10.86 12.52 5.21
C ASN A 231 -9.93 11.45 4.61
N ASP A 232 -10.26 10.17 4.77
CA ASP A 232 -9.45 8.99 4.42
C ASP A 232 -9.30 8.69 2.92
N ASN A 233 -9.71 9.61 2.06
CA ASN A 233 -9.63 9.49 0.61
C ASN A 233 -8.39 10.14 -0.01
N ASN A 234 -7.55 10.81 0.78
CA ASN A 234 -6.30 11.46 0.37
C ASN A 234 -5.04 10.85 1.05
N ASN A 235 -5.19 9.74 1.77
CA ASN A 235 -4.18 9.17 2.66
C ASN A 235 -3.11 8.29 1.97
N VAL A 236 -3.09 8.26 0.64
CA VAL A 236 -2.14 7.49 -0.17
C VAL A 236 -1.19 8.45 -0.89
N SER A 237 0.08 8.08 -1.04
CA SER A 237 1.03 8.83 -1.89
C SER A 237 2.03 7.89 -2.55
N TYR A 238 2.57 8.30 -3.69
CA TYR A 238 3.60 7.52 -4.39
C TYR A 238 4.86 8.34 -4.70
N ILE A 239 5.93 7.63 -5.02
CA ILE A 239 7.18 8.18 -5.53
C ILE A 239 7.73 7.27 -6.64
N LYS A 240 8.48 7.84 -7.59
CA LYS A 240 9.23 7.05 -8.57
C LYS A 240 10.46 6.43 -7.92
N VAL A 241 10.82 5.24 -8.37
CA VAL A 241 11.97 4.49 -7.87
C VAL A 241 12.86 4.05 -9.03
N ASN A 242 14.16 4.21 -8.86
CA ASN A 242 15.16 3.60 -9.75
C ASN A 242 15.56 2.25 -9.17
N VAL A 243 15.75 1.25 -10.04
CA VAL A 243 16.20 -0.09 -9.65
C VAL A 243 17.57 -0.35 -10.25
N SER A 244 18.55 -0.66 -9.41
CA SER A 244 19.89 -1.02 -9.85
C SER A 244 19.88 -2.36 -10.57
N ALA A 245 20.40 -2.38 -11.80
CA ALA A 245 20.49 -3.57 -12.64
C ALA A 245 21.39 -4.68 -12.07
N THR A 246 22.34 -4.35 -11.20
CA THR A 246 23.38 -5.28 -10.73
C THR A 246 23.03 -5.95 -9.42
N ASN A 247 22.48 -5.20 -8.47
CA ASN A 247 22.22 -5.65 -7.11
C ASN A 247 20.78 -5.42 -6.66
N TYR A 248 19.91 -4.91 -7.53
CA TYR A 248 18.50 -4.67 -7.24
C TYR A 248 18.25 -3.69 -6.08
N ASN A 249 19.27 -2.90 -5.70
CA ASN A 249 19.05 -1.79 -4.78
C ASN A 249 18.14 -0.76 -5.43
N MET A 250 17.22 -0.23 -4.63
CA MET A 250 16.31 0.83 -5.03
C MET A 250 16.85 2.18 -4.56
N SER A 251 16.58 3.23 -5.34
CA SER A 251 16.76 4.61 -4.90
C SER A 251 15.54 5.45 -5.28
N LEU A 252 15.19 6.40 -4.43
CA LEU A 252 14.08 7.31 -4.67
C LEU A 252 14.45 8.29 -5.80
N SER A 253 13.48 8.63 -6.65
CA SER A 253 13.68 9.46 -7.83
C SER A 253 12.68 10.61 -7.86
N GLY A 254 13.18 11.83 -7.65
CA GLY A 254 12.34 13.03 -7.59
C GLY A 254 11.57 13.16 -6.28
N ALA A 255 10.44 13.85 -6.35
CA ALA A 255 9.61 14.17 -5.19
C ALA A 255 8.46 13.17 -4.98
N THR A 256 7.97 13.08 -3.74
CA THR A 256 6.73 12.36 -3.43
C THR A 256 5.54 13.11 -4.02
N PHE A 257 4.66 12.39 -4.71
CA PHE A 257 3.37 12.89 -5.18
C PHE A 257 2.34 12.66 -4.06
N GLN A 258 2.13 13.70 -3.25
CA GLN A 258 1.24 13.61 -2.09
C GLN A 258 -0.21 13.37 -2.49
N GLN A 259 -0.97 12.71 -1.62
CA GLN A 259 -2.42 12.51 -1.75
C GLN A 259 -2.87 11.81 -3.04
N LYS A 260 -1.96 11.13 -3.74
CA LYS A 260 -2.21 10.41 -4.99
C LYS A 260 -1.74 8.96 -4.86
N PRO A 261 -2.64 7.97 -5.02
CA PRO A 261 -2.29 6.60 -5.37
C PRO A 261 -1.43 6.48 -6.63
N ALA A 262 -0.60 5.44 -6.72
CA ALA A 262 0.32 5.21 -7.83
C ALA A 262 -0.39 4.98 -9.18
N ILE A 263 -1.64 4.51 -9.16
CA ILE A 263 -2.44 4.30 -10.38
C ILE A 263 -2.59 5.57 -11.23
N TYR A 264 -2.63 6.76 -10.60
CA TYR A 264 -2.69 8.03 -11.32
C TYR A 264 -1.44 8.32 -12.15
N HIS A 265 -0.28 7.74 -11.81
CA HIS A 265 0.93 7.92 -12.60
C HIS A 265 0.88 7.19 -13.95
N TRP A 266 -0.03 6.22 -14.10
CA TRP A 266 -0.19 5.50 -15.37
C TRP A 266 -0.53 6.46 -16.52
N ALA A 267 -1.44 7.42 -16.29
CA ALA A 267 -1.78 8.44 -17.28
C ALA A 267 -0.67 9.45 -17.57
N THR A 268 0.26 9.64 -16.62
CA THR A 268 1.46 10.47 -16.85
C THR A 268 2.44 9.79 -17.81
N VAL A 269 2.57 8.46 -17.72
CA VAL A 269 3.49 7.67 -18.57
C VAL A 269 2.83 7.30 -19.90
N VAL A 270 1.53 7.04 -19.89
CA VAL A 270 0.74 6.59 -21.04
C VAL A 270 -0.43 7.56 -21.24
N PRO A 271 -0.29 8.58 -22.10
CA PRO A 271 -1.28 9.67 -22.21
C PRO A 271 -2.68 9.27 -22.70
N THR A 272 -2.83 8.05 -23.23
CA THR A 272 -4.11 7.48 -23.66
C THR A 272 -4.92 6.87 -22.52
N VAL A 273 -4.33 6.75 -21.32
CA VAL A 273 -5.04 6.22 -20.15
C VAL A 273 -6.11 7.20 -19.70
N ALA A 274 -7.32 6.68 -19.54
CA ALA A 274 -8.39 7.35 -18.83
C ALA A 274 -8.58 6.69 -17.46
N TYR A 275 -9.10 7.46 -16.49
CA TYR A 275 -9.46 6.94 -15.18
C TYR A 275 -10.72 7.62 -14.65
N SER A 276 -11.40 6.91 -13.75
CA SER A 276 -12.54 7.41 -12.98
C SER A 276 -12.43 6.96 -11.53
N VAL A 277 -12.97 7.78 -10.64
CA VAL A 277 -13.12 7.47 -9.23
C VAL A 277 -14.54 6.97 -9.02
N ALA A 278 -14.68 5.85 -8.31
CA ALA A 278 -15.96 5.27 -7.93
C ALA A 278 -16.04 5.21 -6.40
N ASP A 279 -16.75 6.17 -5.82
CA ASP A 279 -17.04 6.22 -4.40
C ASP A 279 -18.27 5.34 -4.08
N MET A 280 -18.09 4.45 -3.12
CA MET A 280 -19.06 3.48 -2.62
C MET A 280 -19.45 3.87 -1.19
N ALA A 281 -20.42 3.15 -0.61
CA ALA A 281 -20.88 3.43 0.75
C ALA A 281 -19.79 3.26 1.82
N ASP A 282 -18.78 2.42 1.57
CA ASP A 282 -17.73 2.08 2.53
C ASP A 282 -16.31 2.32 2.01
N GLY A 283 -16.13 3.09 0.95
CA GLY A 283 -14.80 3.44 0.45
C GLY A 283 -14.76 3.77 -1.04
N ARG A 284 -13.56 3.83 -1.60
CA ARG A 284 -13.23 4.35 -2.91
C ARG A 284 -12.48 3.33 -3.75
N PHE A 285 -12.89 3.24 -5.00
CA PHE A 285 -12.15 2.56 -6.06
C PHE A 285 -11.67 3.56 -7.11
N ILE A 286 -10.57 3.24 -7.76
CA ILE A 286 -10.09 3.94 -8.96
C ILE A 286 -10.05 2.93 -10.09
N VAL A 287 -10.80 3.20 -11.15
CA VAL A 287 -10.85 2.39 -12.35
C VAL A 287 -10.10 3.15 -13.43
N ALA A 288 -9.05 2.55 -13.98
CA ALA A 288 -8.29 3.11 -15.09
C ALA A 288 -8.26 2.14 -16.25
N ASN A 289 -8.18 2.67 -17.47
CA ASN A 289 -8.08 1.86 -18.67
C ASN A 289 -7.19 2.49 -19.73
N ASN A 290 -6.62 1.64 -20.57
CA ASN A 290 -5.89 2.02 -21.78
C ASN A 290 -6.38 1.18 -22.95
N VAL A 291 -6.37 1.76 -24.16
CA VAL A 291 -6.72 1.05 -25.39
C VAL A 291 -5.61 1.25 -26.41
N SER A 292 -5.13 0.17 -27.01
CA SER A 292 -4.12 0.20 -28.07
C SER A 292 -4.54 -0.63 -29.27
N LEU A 293 -3.99 -0.31 -30.45
CA LEU A 293 -4.28 -1.03 -31.70
C LEU A 293 -3.32 -2.22 -31.85
N ASN A 294 -3.86 -3.40 -32.12
CA ASN A 294 -3.09 -4.59 -32.46
C ASN A 294 -2.72 -4.61 -33.95
N ALA A 295 -1.65 -5.33 -34.30
CA ALA A 295 -1.17 -5.44 -35.69
C ALA A 295 -2.17 -6.08 -36.66
N ASN A 296 -3.12 -6.87 -36.14
CA ASN A 296 -4.20 -7.51 -36.91
C ASN A 296 -5.45 -6.61 -37.08
N GLY A 297 -5.43 -5.38 -36.58
CA GLY A 297 -6.54 -4.43 -36.66
C GLY A 297 -7.58 -4.54 -35.54
N THR A 298 -7.44 -5.45 -34.58
CA THR A 298 -8.25 -5.46 -33.35
C THR A 298 -7.70 -4.47 -32.32
N TYR A 299 -8.43 -4.21 -31.25
CA TYR A 299 -7.97 -3.38 -30.15
C TYR A 299 -7.65 -4.22 -28.92
N HIS A 300 -6.54 -3.88 -28.26
CA HIS A 300 -6.22 -4.37 -26.93
C HIS A 300 -6.78 -3.43 -25.88
N TYR A 301 -7.57 -3.96 -24.96
CA TYR A 301 -8.14 -3.22 -23.85
C TYR A 301 -7.48 -3.68 -22.56
N GLU A 302 -6.87 -2.74 -21.84
CA GLU A 302 -6.26 -2.95 -20.53
C GLU A 302 -7.06 -2.17 -19.48
N TYR A 303 -7.43 -2.82 -18.39
CA TYR A 303 -8.05 -2.21 -17.23
C TYR A 303 -7.22 -2.49 -15.99
N ALA A 304 -7.11 -1.49 -15.11
CA ALA A 304 -6.55 -1.61 -13.77
C ALA A 304 -7.55 -1.03 -12.77
N ILE A 305 -7.89 -1.78 -11.74
CA ILE A 305 -8.81 -1.33 -10.69
C ILE A 305 -8.09 -1.39 -9.36
N TYR A 306 -7.97 -0.24 -8.70
CA TYR A 306 -7.41 -0.09 -7.36
C TYR A 306 -8.53 0.10 -6.35
N ASN A 307 -8.56 -0.74 -5.31
CA ASN A 307 -9.38 -0.48 -4.13
C ASN A 307 -8.53 0.28 -3.12
N GLN A 308 -8.89 1.53 -2.79
CA GLN A 308 -8.14 2.33 -1.84
C GLN A 308 -8.47 1.90 -0.39
N ASN A 309 -9.74 1.93 -0.02
CA ASN A 309 -10.21 1.80 1.37
C ASN A 309 -11.58 1.09 1.53
N SER A 310 -12.19 0.55 0.48
CA SER A 310 -13.43 -0.23 0.65
C SER A 310 -13.16 -1.57 1.35
N ASP A 311 -13.79 -1.77 2.51
CA ASP A 311 -13.66 -2.99 3.29
C ASP A 311 -14.47 -4.15 2.67
N SER A 312 -15.67 -3.84 2.14
CA SER A 312 -16.52 -4.79 1.42
C SER A 312 -15.81 -5.41 0.21
N SER A 313 -14.78 -4.74 -0.31
CA SER A 313 -13.94 -5.21 -1.40
C SER A 313 -14.69 -5.41 -2.73
N GLY A 314 -13.97 -5.70 -3.82
CA GLY A 314 -14.57 -5.99 -5.13
C GLY A 314 -14.66 -7.49 -5.41
N GLY A 315 -15.84 -8.02 -5.76
CA GLY A 315 -16.04 -9.44 -6.06
C GLY A 315 -16.17 -9.80 -7.55
N SER A 316 -16.35 -8.81 -8.43
CA SER A 316 -16.47 -9.01 -9.88
C SER A 316 -16.25 -7.70 -10.65
N PHE A 317 -15.80 -7.82 -11.89
CA PHE A 317 -15.74 -6.73 -12.86
C PHE A 317 -16.42 -7.18 -14.15
N THR A 318 -17.27 -6.34 -14.75
CA THR A 318 -18.03 -6.67 -15.96
C THR A 318 -18.04 -5.50 -16.91
N ILE A 319 -17.82 -5.80 -18.19
CA ILE A 319 -17.92 -4.84 -19.28
C ILE A 319 -18.96 -5.30 -20.31
N PRO A 320 -19.72 -4.38 -20.92
CA PRO A 320 -20.58 -4.70 -22.04
C PRO A 320 -19.73 -4.97 -23.30
N ILE A 321 -20.15 -5.94 -24.10
CA ILE A 321 -19.57 -6.28 -25.39
C ILE A 321 -20.65 -6.09 -26.46
N ALA A 322 -20.32 -5.36 -27.53
CA ALA A 322 -21.25 -5.15 -28.62
C ALA A 322 -21.52 -6.47 -29.37
N ALA A 323 -22.75 -6.67 -29.84
CA ALA A 323 -23.13 -7.87 -30.56
C ALA A 323 -22.25 -8.07 -31.81
N GLY A 324 -21.75 -9.30 -32.00
CA GLY A 324 -20.88 -9.65 -33.14
C GLY A 324 -19.38 -9.37 -32.92
N VAL A 325 -19.00 -8.76 -31.81
CA VAL A 325 -17.59 -8.57 -31.44
C VAL A 325 -17.01 -9.88 -30.90
N THR A 326 -15.85 -10.28 -31.43
CA THR A 326 -15.14 -11.49 -30.98
C THR A 326 -14.09 -11.10 -29.95
N VAL A 327 -14.24 -11.62 -28.73
CA VAL A 327 -13.26 -11.42 -27.65
C VAL A 327 -12.22 -12.54 -27.69
N THR A 328 -10.95 -12.18 -27.65
CA THR A 328 -9.82 -13.11 -27.48
C THR A 328 -8.88 -12.64 -26.38
N ASN A 329 -7.93 -13.48 -25.97
CA ASN A 329 -6.84 -13.11 -25.06
C ASN A 329 -7.30 -12.44 -23.76
N ALA A 330 -8.44 -12.89 -23.21
CA ALA A 330 -8.92 -12.37 -21.95
C ALA A 330 -8.03 -12.84 -20.79
N THR A 331 -7.48 -11.91 -20.02
CA THR A 331 -6.54 -12.20 -18.93
C THR A 331 -6.96 -11.55 -17.62
N PHE A 332 -6.42 -12.08 -16.53
CA PHE A 332 -6.55 -11.58 -15.17
C PHE A 332 -5.17 -11.60 -14.52
N LYS A 333 -4.88 -10.59 -13.71
CA LYS A 333 -3.69 -10.60 -12.84
C LYS A 333 -4.01 -9.87 -11.55
N ASP A 334 -3.64 -10.48 -10.44
CA ASP A 334 -3.69 -9.92 -9.10
C ASP A 334 -2.27 -9.72 -8.52
N ILE A 335 -2.21 -9.52 -7.20
CA ILE A 335 -1.00 -9.57 -6.40
C ILE A 335 -1.12 -10.74 -5.39
N PRO A 336 -0.15 -11.67 -5.35
CA PRO A 336 -0.20 -12.77 -4.38
C PRO A 336 -0.10 -12.28 -2.94
N TYR A 337 -1.04 -12.71 -2.09
CA TYR A 337 -0.90 -12.59 -0.65
C TYR A 337 0.17 -13.55 -0.13
N HIS A 338 0.94 -13.12 0.87
CA HIS A 338 2.11 -13.85 1.34
C HIS A 338 2.21 -13.86 2.87
N SER A 339 3.26 -14.50 3.38
CA SER A 339 3.58 -14.50 4.82
C SER A 339 2.50 -15.11 5.72
N ASN A 340 1.73 -16.08 5.19
CA ASN A 340 0.57 -16.68 5.86
C ASN A 340 -0.58 -15.69 6.11
N GLU A 341 -0.72 -14.67 5.25
CA GLU A 341 -1.97 -13.92 5.15
C GLU A 341 -3.14 -14.88 4.84
N ILE A 342 -4.32 -14.57 5.38
CA ILE A 342 -5.45 -15.52 5.34
C ILE A 342 -6.19 -15.55 4.02
N TYR A 343 -5.95 -14.56 3.15
CA TYR A 343 -6.63 -14.44 1.87
C TYR A 343 -6.17 -15.53 0.90
N ASP A 344 -7.16 -16.17 0.27
CA ASP A 344 -6.97 -17.10 -0.82
C ASP A 344 -6.65 -16.32 -2.10
N GLY A 345 -5.52 -16.64 -2.72
CA GLY A 345 -5.05 -16.02 -3.97
C GLY A 345 -5.51 -16.75 -5.24
N THR A 346 -6.59 -17.53 -5.18
CA THR A 346 -7.13 -18.22 -6.36
C THR A 346 -7.61 -17.19 -7.40
N ASP A 347 -7.11 -17.32 -8.63
CA ASP A 347 -7.41 -16.40 -9.73
C ASP A 347 -8.92 -16.34 -10.08
N TRP A 348 -9.35 -15.18 -10.57
CA TRP A 348 -10.73 -14.96 -11.01
C TRP A 348 -11.03 -15.71 -12.31
N THR A 349 -12.26 -16.19 -12.45
CA THR A 349 -12.71 -16.79 -13.70
C THR A 349 -13.23 -15.74 -14.65
N VAL A 350 -13.05 -15.98 -15.95
CA VAL A 350 -13.55 -15.12 -17.03
C VAL A 350 -14.70 -15.82 -17.76
N THR A 351 -15.83 -15.14 -17.92
CA THR A 351 -17.00 -15.62 -18.67
C THR A 351 -17.41 -14.60 -19.72
N ASN A 352 -17.54 -15.03 -20.97
CA ASN A 352 -18.08 -14.22 -22.06
C ASN A 352 -19.45 -14.77 -22.50
N THR A 353 -20.49 -13.93 -22.42
CA THR A 353 -21.86 -14.28 -22.83
C THR A 353 -22.22 -13.81 -24.24
N GLY A 354 -21.26 -13.18 -24.94
CA GLY A 354 -21.46 -12.52 -26.23
C GLY A 354 -22.00 -11.09 -26.14
N THR A 355 -22.52 -10.69 -24.97
CA THR A 355 -22.96 -9.30 -24.70
C THR A 355 -22.29 -8.70 -23.47
N GLN A 356 -21.64 -9.52 -22.64
CA GLN A 356 -20.89 -9.11 -21.46
C GLN A 356 -19.67 -10.01 -21.30
N LEU A 357 -18.55 -9.40 -20.91
CA LEU A 357 -17.34 -10.08 -20.46
C LEU A 357 -17.19 -9.81 -18.96
N THR A 358 -17.17 -10.87 -18.16
CA THR A 358 -17.16 -10.79 -16.70
C THR A 358 -15.97 -11.55 -16.13
N TRP A 359 -15.19 -10.87 -15.30
CA TRP A 359 -14.25 -11.48 -14.38
C TRP A 359 -14.90 -11.57 -13.00
N ARG A 360 -14.79 -12.72 -12.34
CA ARG A 360 -15.43 -12.92 -11.05
C ARG A 360 -14.60 -13.80 -10.12
N CYS A 361 -14.59 -13.44 -8.85
CA CYS A 361 -14.06 -14.29 -7.80
C CYS A 361 -14.77 -15.66 -7.82
N THR A 362 -14.01 -16.74 -7.73
CA THR A 362 -14.50 -18.13 -7.85
C THR A 362 -15.50 -18.51 -6.77
N GLN A 363 -15.47 -17.81 -5.63
CA GLN A 363 -16.33 -18.04 -4.48
C GLN A 363 -17.00 -16.74 -4.05
N THR A 364 -18.25 -16.84 -3.63
CA THR A 364 -18.97 -15.74 -2.98
C THR A 364 -18.45 -15.53 -1.55
N PHE A 365 -18.70 -14.33 -0.99
CA PHE A 365 -18.35 -14.04 0.40
C PHE A 365 -18.95 -15.04 1.40
N ALA A 366 -20.19 -15.51 1.16
CA ALA A 366 -20.85 -16.52 1.99
C ALA A 366 -20.17 -17.90 1.93
N GLN A 367 -19.51 -18.24 0.83
CA GLN A 367 -18.76 -19.49 0.68
C GLN A 367 -17.35 -19.39 1.27
N ASN A 368 -16.69 -18.25 1.06
CA ASN A 368 -15.36 -17.99 1.59
C ASN A 368 -15.16 -16.48 1.75
N ALA A 369 -15.23 -15.99 2.99
CA ALA A 369 -15.00 -14.58 3.31
C ALA A 369 -13.57 -14.11 2.98
N ASN A 370 -12.63 -15.07 2.88
CA ASN A 370 -11.23 -14.85 2.56
C ASN A 370 -10.90 -15.10 1.08
N ALA A 371 -11.90 -15.30 0.21
CA ALA A 371 -11.67 -15.46 -1.22
C ALA A 371 -10.93 -14.25 -1.80
N ASN A 372 -10.42 -14.40 -3.02
CA ASN A 372 -9.59 -13.41 -3.72
C ASN A 372 -10.34 -12.12 -4.14
N ALA A 373 -11.20 -11.55 -3.30
CA ALA A 373 -11.80 -10.26 -3.58
C ALA A 373 -10.70 -9.17 -3.74
N LEU A 374 -10.95 -8.14 -4.54
CA LEU A 374 -10.07 -6.98 -4.68
C LEU A 374 -10.03 -6.22 -3.34
N ARG A 375 -9.04 -6.53 -2.50
CA ARG A 375 -8.88 -5.99 -1.14
C ARG A 375 -8.29 -4.59 -1.14
N PHE A 376 -8.48 -3.87 -0.04
CA PHE A 376 -7.99 -2.50 0.08
C PHE A 376 -6.47 -2.39 -0.11
N GLY A 377 -6.04 -1.24 -0.62
CA GLY A 377 -4.66 -0.96 -0.99
C GLY A 377 -4.09 -1.96 -2.01
N THR A 378 -4.92 -2.59 -2.86
CA THR A 378 -4.46 -3.50 -3.93
C THR A 378 -5.05 -3.15 -5.29
N LEU A 379 -4.36 -3.55 -6.36
CA LEU A 379 -4.72 -3.29 -7.76
C LEU A 379 -4.76 -4.59 -8.56
N TYR A 380 -5.88 -4.86 -9.22
CA TYR A 380 -6.04 -5.99 -10.14
C TYR A 380 -6.13 -5.51 -11.59
N ASN A 381 -5.58 -6.30 -12.49
CA ASN A 381 -5.56 -6.06 -13.94
C ASN A 381 -6.52 -7.01 -14.66
N PHE A 382 -7.19 -6.49 -15.67
CA PHE A 382 -8.09 -7.21 -16.56
C PHE A 382 -7.82 -6.77 -17.99
N ALA A 383 -7.64 -7.71 -18.91
CA ALA A 383 -7.36 -7.36 -20.30
C ALA A 383 -8.05 -8.29 -21.28
N PHE A 384 -8.26 -7.84 -22.52
CA PHE A 384 -8.74 -8.66 -23.63
C PHE A 384 -8.48 -7.94 -24.97
N ASP A 385 -8.56 -8.69 -26.07
CA ASP A 385 -8.57 -8.15 -27.43
C ASP A 385 -9.96 -8.27 -28.05
N ALA A 386 -10.38 -7.27 -28.84
CA ALA A 386 -11.69 -7.26 -29.51
C ALA A 386 -11.73 -6.41 -30.79
#